data_AF-A0A445A6X4-F1
#
_entry.id   AF-A0A445A6X4-F1
#
_cell.length_a   1.000
_cell.length_b   1.000
_cell.length_c   1.000
_cell.angle_alpha   90.00
_cell.angle_beta   90.00
_cell.angle_gamma   90.00
#
_symmetry.space_group_name_H-M   'P 1'
#
loop_
_entity.id
_entity.type
_entity.pdbx_description
1 polymer ?
#
loop_
_entity_poly.entity_id
_entity_poly.type
_entity_poly.pdbx_seq_one_letter_code
_entity_poly.pdbx_strand_id
1 'polypeptide(L)'
;MLLLLEFIGFYAPCSHSQVSNHLTLLAESLPSESSDSSLVPEPSSGNRNKCSVPGILYNTNTVEGFHALDKMKLLKEEAAKIWNDIVTGKAVEDCSMLSRFLLISFADLKKWSFHYWFAFPALMLDPPAALVNLRPASQWLSAAEAESLSTACNEWRNSKSTAENVADVPFFLVTIDPQSRATVRLLKDWDACQSDAHKVAYGLP
;
A
#
# COMPACT_ATOMS: atom_id res chain seq x y z
N MET A 1 -29.66 -5.49 7.14
CA MET A 1 -29.06 -5.13 5.84
C MET A 1 -27.61 -4.74 6.11
N LEU A 2 -26.68 -5.20 5.28
CA LEU A 2 -25.25 -4.95 5.39
C LEU A 2 -24.89 -3.98 4.25
N LEU A 3 -24.25 -2.86 4.57
CA LEU A 3 -23.70 -1.97 3.56
C LEU A 3 -22.27 -2.43 3.27
N LEU A 4 -22.01 -2.73 1.99
CA LEU A 4 -20.68 -3.06 1.47
C LEU A 4 -20.25 -1.90 0.56
N LEU A 5 -19.08 -1.32 0.82
CA LEU A 5 -18.58 -0.19 0.04
C LEU A 5 -17.08 -0.31 -0.16
N GLU A 6 -16.61 0.00 -1.36
CA GLU A 6 -15.18 0.14 -1.65
C GLU A 6 -14.67 1.49 -1.13
N PHE A 7 -13.48 1.50 -0.56
CA PHE A 7 -12.83 2.67 0.01
C PHE A 7 -11.41 2.80 -0.52
N ILE A 8 -10.90 4.03 -0.52
CA ILE A 8 -9.47 4.31 -0.70
C ILE A 8 -8.88 4.78 0.62
N GLY A 9 -7.96 4.00 1.18
CA GLY A 9 -7.16 4.39 2.34
C GLY A 9 -5.88 5.09 1.91
N PHE A 10 -5.31 5.90 2.80
CA PHE A 10 -4.07 6.63 2.53
C PHE A 10 -3.02 6.33 3.60
N TYR A 11 -1.78 6.09 3.19
CA TYR A 11 -0.65 6.01 4.10
C TYR A 11 0.58 6.69 3.49
N ALA A 12 1.66 6.82 4.25
CA ALA A 12 2.92 7.33 3.72
C ALA A 12 4.11 6.73 4.47
N PRO A 13 5.32 6.83 3.88
CA PRO A 13 6.55 6.49 4.59
C PRO A 13 6.66 7.20 5.94
N CYS A 14 7.39 6.59 6.87
CA CYS A 14 7.67 7.21 8.16
C CYS A 14 8.50 8.49 8.00
N SER A 15 8.04 9.60 8.57
CA SER A 15 8.71 10.91 8.49
C SER A 15 9.32 11.38 9.81
N HIS A 16 9.26 10.56 10.87
CA HIS A 16 9.73 10.92 12.20
C HIS A 16 10.39 9.72 12.90
N SER A 17 11.50 9.93 13.60
CA SER A 17 12.28 8.82 14.20
C SER A 17 11.59 8.10 15.37
N GLN A 18 10.59 8.74 15.98
CA GLN A 18 9.91 8.23 17.17
C GLN A 18 8.45 7.78 16.95
N VAL A 19 7.86 8.10 15.79
CA VAL A 19 6.43 7.88 15.53
C VAL A 19 6.27 7.28 14.15
N SER A 20 5.73 6.07 14.08
CA SER A 20 5.39 5.42 12.82
C SER A 20 4.15 6.07 12.18
N ASN A 21 4.02 5.93 10.87
CA ASN A 21 2.83 6.38 10.17
C ASN A 21 1.66 5.37 10.32
N HIS A 22 0.46 5.77 9.90
CA HIS A 22 -0.75 4.97 9.96
C HIS A 22 -1.51 5.00 8.64
N LEU A 23 -2.31 3.96 8.38
CA LEU A 23 -3.34 4.04 7.35
C LEU A 23 -4.48 4.93 7.86
N THR A 24 -4.81 5.95 7.07
CA THR A 24 -5.78 6.99 7.40
C THR A 24 -6.94 6.94 6.42
N LEU A 25 -8.17 7.01 6.94
CA LEU A 25 -9.38 7.24 6.15
C LEU A 25 -9.83 8.68 6.31
N LEU A 26 -10.15 9.32 5.20
CA LEU A 26 -10.60 10.71 5.11
C LEU A 26 -11.97 10.78 4.43
N ALA A 27 -12.56 11.97 4.33
CA ALA A 27 -13.79 12.14 3.53
C ALA A 27 -13.56 11.73 2.06
N GLU A 28 -12.36 12.00 1.53
CA GLU A 28 -11.93 11.57 0.19
C GLU A 28 -11.81 10.05 0.02
N SER A 29 -11.86 9.27 1.11
CA SER A 29 -11.82 7.80 1.04
C SER A 29 -13.12 7.18 0.55
N LEU A 30 -14.22 7.94 0.60
CA LEU A 30 -15.54 7.53 0.11
C LEU A 30 -15.63 7.76 -1.41
N PRO A 31 -16.36 6.90 -2.15
CA PRO A 31 -16.58 7.11 -3.58
C PRO A 31 -17.35 8.42 -3.81
N SER A 32 -16.95 9.17 -4.84
CA SER A 32 -17.67 10.37 -5.25
C SER A 32 -18.98 10.01 -5.94
N GLU A 33 -20.09 10.68 -5.59
CA GLU A 33 -21.41 10.42 -6.17
C GLU A 33 -21.55 10.86 -7.65
N SER A 34 -20.49 11.31 -8.30
CA SER A 34 -20.53 12.04 -9.56
C SER A 34 -20.05 11.28 -10.81
N SER A 35 -20.10 9.94 -10.84
CA SER A 35 -19.85 9.20 -12.08
C SER A 35 -21.03 8.30 -12.46
N ASP A 36 -21.73 8.71 -13.52
CA ASP A 36 -22.68 7.90 -14.26
C ASP A 36 -21.99 6.58 -14.72
N SER A 37 -22.53 5.44 -14.27
CA SER A 37 -22.43 4.10 -14.87
C SER A 37 -21.05 3.48 -15.21
N SER A 38 -19.90 4.05 -14.86
CA SER A 38 -18.61 3.34 -14.94
C SER A 38 -18.19 2.83 -13.56
N LEU A 39 -18.12 1.50 -13.40
CA LEU A 39 -17.65 0.78 -12.20
C LEU A 39 -16.15 0.99 -11.90
N VAL A 40 -15.55 2.11 -12.32
CA VAL A 40 -14.16 2.42 -12.05
C VAL A 40 -14.14 3.67 -11.17
N PRO A 41 -13.78 3.56 -9.89
CA PRO A 41 -13.51 4.72 -9.05
C PRO A 41 -12.41 5.53 -9.74
N GLU A 42 -12.70 6.78 -10.12
CA GLU A 42 -11.65 7.73 -10.46
C GLU A 42 -10.71 7.81 -9.25
N PRO A 43 -9.42 7.44 -9.38
CA PRO A 43 -8.53 7.37 -8.24
C PRO A 43 -8.42 8.79 -7.67
N SER A 44 -8.87 8.96 -6.43
CA SER A 44 -8.51 10.13 -5.63
C SER A 44 -6.99 10.22 -5.70
N SER A 45 -6.47 11.16 -6.49
CA SER A 45 -5.04 11.24 -6.76
C SER A 45 -4.36 11.34 -5.40
N GLY A 46 -3.56 10.33 -5.07
CA GLY A 46 -2.71 10.42 -3.92
C GLY A 46 -1.73 11.57 -4.14
N ASN A 47 -0.94 11.82 -3.12
CA ASN A 47 0.14 12.77 -3.26
C ASN A 47 1.37 12.22 -2.56
N ARG A 48 2.47 12.97 -2.62
CA ARG A 48 3.76 12.63 -1.99
C ARG A 48 3.66 12.14 -0.53
N ASN A 49 2.60 12.51 0.20
CA ASN A 49 2.34 12.12 1.58
C ASN A 49 1.04 11.28 1.76
N LYS A 50 0.47 10.76 0.67
CA LYS A 50 -0.76 9.95 0.63
C LYS A 50 -0.66 8.93 -0.50
N CYS A 51 -0.05 7.78 -0.25
CA CYS A 51 -0.14 6.61 -1.10
C CYS A 51 -1.54 6.00 -0.97
N SER A 52 -2.27 5.90 -2.07
CA SER A 52 -3.61 5.34 -2.13
C SER A 52 -3.57 3.82 -2.04
N VAL A 53 -4.48 3.23 -1.26
CA VAL A 53 -4.58 1.79 -1.04
C VAL A 53 -6.04 1.37 -1.12
N PRO A 54 -6.38 0.33 -1.88
CA PRO A 54 -7.75 -0.16 -1.95
C PRO A 54 -8.16 -0.82 -0.64
N GLY A 55 -9.40 -0.59 -0.22
CA GLY A 55 -9.99 -1.28 0.92
C GLY A 55 -11.48 -1.47 0.77
N ILE A 56 -12.05 -2.19 1.73
CA ILE A 56 -13.48 -2.50 1.74
C ILE A 56 -14.07 -2.26 3.12
N LEU A 57 -15.25 -1.64 3.14
CA LEU A 57 -16.04 -1.38 4.34
C LEU A 57 -17.24 -2.31 4.39
N TYR A 58 -17.38 -3.01 5.51
CA TYR A 58 -18.55 -3.78 5.90
C TYR A 58 -19.25 -3.10 7.07
N ASN A 59 -20.24 -2.24 6.78
CA ASN A 59 -21.02 -1.57 7.81
C ASN A 59 -22.33 -2.32 8.09
N THR A 60 -22.50 -2.71 9.35
CA THR A 60 -23.72 -3.37 9.84
C THR A 60 -24.71 -2.35 10.39
N ASN A 61 -26.01 -2.66 10.32
CA ASN A 61 -27.06 -1.77 10.80
C ASN A 61 -27.34 -1.90 12.31
N THR A 62 -26.90 -2.99 12.94
CA THR A 62 -27.14 -3.25 14.37
C THR A 62 -25.86 -3.75 15.04
N VAL A 63 -25.73 -3.47 16.33
CA VAL A 63 -24.59 -3.90 17.14
C VAL A 63 -24.51 -5.42 17.23
N GLU A 64 -25.66 -6.11 17.26
CA GLU A 64 -25.74 -7.56 17.24
C GLU A 64 -25.18 -8.11 15.92
N GLY A 65 -25.49 -7.45 14.80
CA GLY A 65 -24.94 -7.79 13.48
C GLY A 65 -23.42 -7.64 13.44
N PHE A 66 -22.88 -6.55 14.01
CA PHE A 66 -21.43 -6.34 14.11
C PHE A 66 -20.72 -7.44 14.92
N HIS A 67 -21.29 -7.83 16.05
CA HIS A 67 -20.74 -8.90 16.89
C HIS A 67 -20.83 -10.27 16.19
N ALA A 68 -21.90 -10.52 15.45
CA ALA A 68 -22.12 -11.77 14.71
C ALA A 68 -21.25 -11.93 13.44
N LEU A 69 -20.54 -10.89 12.99
CA LEU A 69 -19.65 -11.01 11.82
C LEU A 69 -18.56 -12.06 12.04
N ASP A 70 -18.42 -12.97 11.07
CA ASP A 70 -17.31 -13.90 10.96
C ASP A 70 -16.06 -13.18 10.45
N LYS A 71 -15.33 -12.59 11.40
CA LYS A 71 -14.12 -11.77 11.15
C LYS A 71 -13.02 -12.56 10.45
N MET A 72 -12.91 -13.86 10.73
CA MET A 72 -11.90 -14.72 10.13
C MET A 72 -12.22 -15.09 8.70
N LYS A 73 -13.49 -15.35 8.40
CA LYS A 73 -13.93 -15.53 7.02
C LYS A 73 -13.66 -14.28 6.18
N LEU A 74 -14.08 -13.09 6.66
CA LEU A 74 -13.85 -11.83 5.95
C LEU A 74 -12.35 -11.54 5.73
N LEU A 75 -11.52 -11.77 6.75
CA LEU A 75 -10.07 -11.62 6.63
C LEU A 75 -9.48 -12.53 5.55
N LYS A 76 -9.91 -13.80 5.51
CA LYS A 76 -9.45 -14.78 4.52
C LYS A 76 -9.91 -14.44 3.10
N GLU A 77 -11.13 -13.93 2.95
CA GLU A 77 -11.66 -13.49 1.66
C GLU A 77 -10.84 -12.34 1.08
N GLU A 78 -10.50 -11.34 1.90
CA GLU A 78 -9.63 -10.24 1.45
C GLU A 78 -8.17 -10.69 1.22
N ALA A 79 -7.63 -11.59 2.06
CA ALA A 79 -6.31 -12.18 1.83
C ALA A 79 -6.25 -12.99 0.52
N ALA A 80 -7.33 -13.70 0.16
CA ALA A 80 -7.40 -14.46 -1.08
C ALA A 80 -7.35 -13.55 -2.32
N LYS A 81 -7.90 -12.33 -2.25
CA LYS A 81 -7.78 -11.32 -3.32
C LYS A 81 -6.32 -10.90 -3.51
N ILE A 82 -5.61 -10.61 -2.41
CA ILE A 82 -4.17 -10.27 -2.45
C ILE A 82 -3.39 -11.42 -3.10
N TRP A 83 -3.65 -12.66 -2.69
CA TRP A 83 -3.00 -13.84 -3.28
C TRP A 83 -3.30 -13.98 -4.78
N ASN A 84 -4.56 -13.79 -5.18
CA ASN A 84 -4.93 -13.84 -6.59
C ASN A 84 -4.20 -12.75 -7.40
N ASP A 85 -4.15 -11.52 -6.91
CA ASP A 85 -3.47 -10.42 -7.59
C ASP A 85 -1.96 -10.67 -7.73
N ILE A 86 -1.33 -11.34 -6.76
CA ILE A 86 0.06 -11.83 -6.85
C ILE A 86 0.21 -12.87 -7.95
N VAL A 87 -0.61 -13.93 -7.93
CA VAL A 87 -0.49 -15.06 -8.87
C VAL A 87 -0.80 -14.64 -10.31
N THR A 88 -1.73 -13.71 -10.52
CA THR A 88 -2.07 -13.22 -11.86
C THR A 88 -1.13 -12.13 -12.37
N GLY A 89 -0.14 -11.68 -11.58
CA GLY A 89 0.81 -10.62 -11.95
C GLY A 89 0.27 -9.18 -11.82
N LYS A 90 -1.00 -9.02 -11.43
CA LYS A 90 -1.62 -7.68 -11.22
C LYS A 90 -0.91 -6.89 -10.13
N ALA A 91 -0.42 -7.56 -9.08
CA ALA A 91 0.33 -6.90 -8.02
C ALA A 91 1.72 -6.39 -8.46
N VAL A 92 2.24 -6.86 -9.59
CA VAL A 92 3.49 -6.34 -10.20
C VAL A 92 3.19 -5.08 -11.02
N GLU A 93 2.02 -5.03 -11.67
CA GLU A 93 1.54 -3.87 -12.41
C GLU A 93 1.09 -2.74 -11.47
N ASP A 94 0.30 -3.06 -10.45
CA ASP A 94 -0.14 -2.16 -9.39
C ASP A 94 0.12 -2.78 -8.02
N CYS A 95 1.25 -2.39 -7.43
CA CYS A 95 1.68 -2.89 -6.13
C CYS A 95 0.87 -2.34 -4.95
N SER A 96 0.03 -1.31 -5.13
CA SER A 96 -0.83 -0.79 -4.04
C SER A 96 -1.81 -1.87 -3.53
N MET A 97 -2.16 -2.82 -4.40
CA MET A 97 -3.02 -3.98 -4.10
C MET A 97 -2.46 -4.87 -2.98
N LEU A 98 -1.14 -4.89 -2.77
CA LEU A 98 -0.49 -5.66 -1.71
C LEU A 98 -0.83 -5.16 -0.31
N SER A 99 -1.19 -3.88 -0.19
CA SER A 99 -1.52 -3.24 1.09
C SER A 99 -3.03 -3.19 1.38
N ARG A 100 -3.85 -3.91 0.59
CA ARG A 100 -5.31 -3.94 0.73
C ARG A 100 -5.74 -4.10 2.19
N PHE A 101 -6.75 -3.35 2.62
CA PHE A 101 -7.26 -3.41 3.99
C PHE A 101 -8.76 -3.68 4.06
N LEU A 102 -9.20 -4.13 5.23
CA LEU A 102 -10.59 -4.42 5.57
C LEU A 102 -11.01 -3.53 6.75
N LEU A 103 -12.17 -2.92 6.66
CA LEU A 103 -12.83 -2.22 7.75
C LEU A 103 -14.20 -2.85 8.00
N ILE A 104 -14.46 -3.28 9.22
CA ILE A 104 -15.82 -3.62 9.66
C ILE A 104 -16.33 -2.53 10.60
N SER A 105 -17.61 -2.18 10.53
CA SER A 105 -18.17 -1.14 11.38
C SER A 105 -19.64 -1.33 11.75
N PHE A 106 -20.06 -0.57 12.76
CA PHE A 106 -21.44 -0.30 13.13
C PHE A 106 -21.55 1.17 13.55
N ALA A 107 -22.36 1.93 12.83
CA ALA A 107 -22.65 3.33 13.12
C ALA A 107 -24.01 3.46 13.82
N ASP A 108 -24.02 3.78 15.12
CA ASP A 108 -25.22 4.16 15.86
C ASP A 108 -25.51 5.64 15.63
N LEU A 109 -26.24 5.94 14.56
CA LEU A 109 -26.60 7.31 14.20
C LEU A 109 -27.58 7.97 15.20
N LYS A 110 -28.21 7.19 16.08
CA LYS A 110 -29.09 7.74 17.14
C LYS A 110 -28.25 8.33 18.27
N LYS A 111 -27.16 7.65 18.63
CA LYS A 111 -26.23 8.09 19.69
C LYS A 111 -25.00 8.84 19.16
N TRP A 112 -24.84 8.87 17.84
CA TRP A 112 -23.67 9.40 17.16
C TRP A 112 -22.36 8.69 17.59
N SER A 113 -22.41 7.37 17.78
CA SER A 113 -21.26 6.55 18.13
C SER A 113 -20.91 5.54 17.04
N PHE A 114 -19.61 5.35 16.80
CA PHE A 114 -19.10 4.55 15.70
C PHE A 114 -18.17 3.48 16.25
N HIS A 115 -18.56 2.21 16.07
CA HIS A 115 -17.75 1.05 16.43
C HIS A 115 -17.09 0.53 15.16
N TYR A 116 -15.79 0.29 15.20
CA TYR A 116 -15.05 -0.13 14.02
C TYR A 116 -13.89 -1.06 14.38
N TRP A 117 -13.44 -1.84 13.40
CA TRP A 117 -12.26 -2.68 13.52
C TRP A 117 -11.56 -2.78 12.17
N PHE A 118 -10.30 -2.35 12.13
CA PHE A 118 -9.42 -2.52 10.97
C PHE A 118 -8.77 -3.90 10.95
N ALA A 119 -8.55 -4.41 9.75
CA ALA A 119 -7.68 -5.54 9.49
C ALA A 119 -6.80 -5.26 8.26
N PHE A 120 -5.55 -5.70 8.36
CA PHE A 120 -4.55 -5.64 7.30
C PHE A 120 -4.16 -7.10 6.98
N PRO A 121 -4.83 -7.76 6.03
CA PRO A 121 -4.54 -9.14 5.69
C PRO A 121 -3.09 -9.27 5.20
N ALA A 122 -2.32 -10.16 5.82
CA ALA A 122 -0.95 -10.48 5.43
C ALA A 122 -0.82 -12.00 5.26
N LEU A 123 -0.11 -12.40 4.22
CA LEU A 123 0.12 -13.82 3.91
C LEU A 123 1.27 -14.34 4.77
N MET A 124 1.04 -15.48 5.42
CA MET A 124 2.06 -16.18 6.20
C MET A 124 2.79 -17.16 5.29
N LEU A 125 4.13 -17.05 5.24
CA LEU A 125 4.97 -18.02 4.53
C LEU A 125 5.17 -19.28 5.39
N ASP A 126 5.22 -20.42 4.72
CA ASP A 126 5.58 -21.71 5.33
C ASP A 126 6.73 -22.35 4.52
N PRO A 127 7.96 -22.39 5.07
CA PRO A 127 8.36 -21.92 6.39
C PRO A 127 8.34 -20.37 6.50
N PRO A 128 8.21 -19.81 7.73
CA PRO A 128 8.31 -18.37 7.93
C PRO A 128 9.62 -17.78 7.42
N ALA A 129 9.58 -16.57 6.85
CA ALA A 129 10.78 -15.88 6.40
C ALA A 129 11.75 -15.65 7.58
N ALA A 130 13.00 -16.07 7.40
CA ALA A 130 14.06 -15.89 8.38
C ALA A 130 14.83 -14.60 8.12
N LEU A 131 14.98 -13.77 9.16
CA LEU A 131 15.81 -12.57 9.11
C LEU A 131 17.29 -12.94 9.20
N VAL A 132 18.07 -12.63 8.16
CA VAL A 132 19.51 -12.89 8.13
C VAL A 132 20.31 -11.73 8.73
N ASN A 133 19.98 -10.49 8.36
CA ASN A 133 20.68 -9.29 8.83
C ASN A 133 19.76 -8.07 8.75
N LEU A 134 19.78 -7.22 9.78
CA LEU A 134 19.08 -5.94 9.83
C LEU A 134 20.05 -4.84 10.28
N ARG A 135 20.24 -3.85 9.41
CA ARG A 135 21.11 -2.70 9.68
C ARG A 135 20.51 -1.42 9.10
N PRO A 136 20.83 -0.25 9.67
CA PRO A 136 20.51 1.03 9.05
C PRO A 136 21.03 1.10 7.61
N ALA A 137 20.26 1.72 6.71
CA ALA A 137 20.65 1.89 5.31
C ALA A 137 22.01 2.60 5.17
N SER A 138 22.30 3.56 6.05
CA SER A 138 23.58 4.29 6.12
C SER A 138 24.79 3.41 6.47
N GLN A 139 24.58 2.23 7.06
CA GLN A 139 25.64 1.26 7.34
C GLN A 139 25.81 0.21 6.22
N TRP A 140 24.83 0.11 5.31
CA TRP A 140 24.89 -0.79 4.16
C TRP A 140 25.44 -0.09 2.91
N LEU A 141 25.14 1.20 2.76
CA LEU A 141 25.51 2.04 1.62
C LEU A 141 26.80 2.80 1.92
N SER A 142 27.60 3.03 0.88
CA SER A 142 28.66 4.04 0.92
C SER A 142 28.06 5.46 0.94
N ALA A 143 28.88 6.47 1.25
CA ALA A 143 28.41 7.86 1.24
C ALA A 143 27.89 8.29 -0.16
N ALA A 144 28.60 7.91 -1.23
CA ALA A 144 28.21 8.22 -2.60
C ALA A 144 26.90 7.50 -3.00
N GLU A 145 26.76 6.23 -2.61
CA GLU A 145 25.54 5.46 -2.86
C GLU A 145 24.34 6.04 -2.10
N ALA A 146 24.53 6.44 -0.83
CA ALA A 146 23.49 7.03 -0.01
C ALA A 146 23.02 8.38 -0.57
N GLU A 147 23.95 9.23 -1.03
CA GLU A 147 23.61 10.49 -1.68
C GLU A 147 22.83 10.25 -2.98
N SER A 148 23.34 9.38 -3.86
CA SER A 148 22.68 9.04 -5.12
C SER A 148 21.30 8.44 -4.91
N LEU A 149 21.14 7.52 -3.95
CA LEU A 149 19.86 6.91 -3.61
C LEU A 149 18.88 7.94 -3.04
N SER A 150 19.35 8.84 -2.17
CA SER A 150 18.49 9.88 -1.61
C SER A 150 17.93 10.81 -2.71
N THR A 151 18.76 11.15 -3.70
CA THR A 151 18.35 11.94 -4.88
C THR A 151 17.32 11.17 -5.70
N ALA A 152 17.59 9.91 -6.05
CA ALA A 152 16.65 9.08 -6.81
C ALA A 152 15.30 8.88 -6.09
N CYS A 153 15.32 8.66 -4.77
CA CYS A 153 14.09 8.57 -3.97
C CYS A 153 13.32 9.90 -3.91
N ASN A 154 14.02 11.03 -3.82
CA ASN A 154 13.38 12.34 -3.84
C ASN A 154 12.78 12.65 -5.20
N GLU A 155 13.47 12.30 -6.29
CA GLU A 155 12.95 12.42 -7.66
C GLU A 155 11.70 11.55 -7.85
N TRP A 156 11.75 10.28 -7.43
CA TRP A 156 10.60 9.38 -7.43
C TRP A 156 9.39 10.00 -6.73
N ARG A 157 9.58 10.46 -5.49
CA ARG A 157 8.50 11.06 -4.67
C ARG A 157 8.00 12.42 -5.16
N ASN A 158 8.80 13.15 -5.93
CA ASN A 158 8.42 14.46 -6.48
C ASN A 158 7.92 14.37 -7.92
N SER A 159 8.09 13.23 -8.59
CA SER A 159 7.66 13.03 -9.95
C SER A 159 6.14 13.08 -10.04
N LYS A 160 5.60 14.14 -10.68
CA LYS A 160 4.17 14.27 -10.99
C LYS A 160 3.84 13.79 -12.41
N SER A 161 4.71 12.96 -13.00
CA SER A 161 4.75 12.81 -14.46
C SER A 161 4.11 11.51 -14.96
N THR A 162 3.09 11.73 -15.80
CA THR A 162 2.51 10.91 -16.89
C THR A 162 1.63 9.72 -16.54
N ALA A 163 0.33 9.85 -16.84
CA ALA A 163 -0.74 8.85 -17.02
C ALA A 163 -0.96 7.78 -15.92
N GLU A 164 0.11 7.24 -15.34
CA GLU A 164 0.21 6.41 -14.15
C GLU A 164 0.80 7.30 -13.03
N ASN A 165 0.06 7.62 -11.97
CA ASN A 165 0.54 8.48 -10.88
C ASN A 165 1.66 7.81 -10.05
N VAL A 166 2.90 7.87 -10.52
CA VAL A 166 4.08 7.21 -9.92
C VAL A 166 4.37 7.68 -8.48
N ALA A 167 4.01 8.92 -8.12
CA ALA A 167 4.23 9.47 -6.78
C ALA A 167 3.54 8.69 -5.64
N ASP A 168 2.49 7.94 -5.97
CA ASP A 168 1.71 7.17 -5.01
C ASP A 168 2.10 5.69 -4.95
N VAL A 169 3.09 5.28 -5.75
CA VAL A 169 3.56 3.90 -5.87
C VAL A 169 4.44 3.57 -4.66
N PRO A 170 4.00 2.70 -3.74
CA PRO A 170 4.71 2.49 -2.48
C PRO A 170 5.85 1.48 -2.59
N PHE A 171 5.79 0.55 -3.54
CA PHE A 171 6.78 -0.52 -3.69
C PHE A 171 7.57 -0.30 -4.98
N PHE A 172 8.89 -0.40 -4.89
CA PHE A 172 9.78 -0.09 -6.01
C PHE A 172 11.07 -0.90 -5.94
N LEU A 173 11.78 -0.96 -7.05
CA LEU A 173 13.11 -1.56 -7.13
C LEU A 173 14.17 -0.48 -6.97
N VAL A 174 15.22 -0.78 -6.22
CA VAL A 174 16.43 0.03 -6.13
C VAL A 174 17.57 -0.76 -6.75
N THR A 175 18.23 -0.17 -7.73
CA THR A 175 19.45 -0.72 -8.33
C THR A 175 20.59 0.26 -8.16
N ILE A 176 21.79 -0.24 -7.87
CA ILE A 176 23.00 0.57 -7.75
C ILE A 176 24.06 -0.04 -8.66
N ASP A 177 24.60 0.76 -9.57
CA ASP A 177 25.64 0.34 -10.52
C ASP A 177 27.05 0.35 -9.88
N PRO A 178 28.08 -0.20 -10.56
CA PRO A 178 29.46 -0.16 -10.06
C PRO A 178 30.04 1.25 -9.88
N GLN A 179 29.43 2.28 -10.49
CA GLN A 179 29.80 3.69 -10.32
C GLN A 179 29.04 4.37 -9.17
N SER A 180 28.38 3.59 -8.30
CA SER A 180 27.59 4.08 -7.15
C SER A 180 26.37 4.92 -7.55
N ARG A 181 25.89 4.82 -8.79
CA ARG A 181 24.66 5.51 -9.22
C ARG A 181 23.46 4.63 -8.90
N ALA A 182 22.55 5.17 -8.10
CA ALA A 182 21.30 4.53 -7.73
C ALA A 182 20.19 4.92 -8.71
N THR A 183 19.34 3.96 -9.09
CA THR A 183 18.10 4.21 -9.83
C THR A 183 16.92 3.51 -9.16
N VAL A 184 15.78 4.20 -9.12
CA VAL A 184 14.50 3.67 -8.62
C VAL A 184 13.60 3.34 -9.80
N ARG A 185 12.99 2.14 -9.80
CA ARG A 185 12.21 1.60 -10.92
C ARG A 185 10.93 0.91 -10.43
N LEU A 186 9.97 0.71 -11.33
CA LEU A 186 8.75 -0.04 -11.02
C LEU A 186 9.08 -1.54 -10.89
N LEU A 187 8.21 -2.28 -10.17
CA LEU A 187 8.39 -3.73 -10.03
C LEU A 187 8.34 -4.47 -11.37
N LYS A 188 7.55 -3.97 -12.34
CA LYS A 188 7.45 -4.52 -13.71
C LYS A 188 8.77 -4.46 -14.49
N ASP A 189 9.70 -3.60 -14.09
CA ASP A 189 10.99 -3.43 -14.76
C ASP A 189 12.08 -4.39 -14.24
N TRP A 190 11.70 -5.42 -13.49
CA TRP A 190 12.62 -6.38 -12.86
C TRP A 190 13.63 -6.98 -13.85
N ASP A 191 13.19 -7.40 -15.04
CA ASP A 191 14.07 -8.04 -16.02
C ASP A 191 15.13 -7.08 -16.55
N ALA A 192 14.80 -5.79 -16.68
CA ALA A 192 15.74 -4.75 -17.09
C ALA A 192 16.73 -4.36 -15.97
N CYS A 193 16.47 -4.75 -14.72
CA CYS A 193 17.33 -4.43 -13.58
C CYS A 193 18.52 -5.39 -13.41
N GLN A 194 18.48 -6.58 -14.04
CA GLN A 194 19.44 -7.65 -13.75
C GLN A 194 20.77 -7.54 -14.51
N SER A 195 20.81 -6.82 -15.64
CA SER A 195 21.99 -6.84 -16.53
C SER A 195 23.18 -6.02 -16.03
N ASP A 196 22.93 -4.94 -15.28
CA ASP A 196 23.96 -3.90 -15.02
C ASP A 196 24.10 -3.48 -13.54
N ALA A 197 23.31 -4.08 -12.63
CA ALA A 197 23.29 -3.69 -11.23
C ALA A 197 24.34 -4.45 -10.39
N HIS A 198 25.15 -3.71 -9.63
CA HIS A 198 26.04 -4.27 -8.61
C HIS A 198 25.29 -4.62 -7.32
N LYS A 199 24.29 -3.81 -6.95
CA LYS A 199 23.38 -4.07 -5.82
C LYS A 199 21.93 -3.91 -6.27
N VAL A 200 21.07 -4.79 -5.77
CA VAL A 200 19.62 -4.72 -5.98
C VAL A 200 18.92 -4.84 -4.63
N ALA A 201 17.92 -4.00 -4.40
CA ALA A 201 17.07 -4.04 -3.21
C ALA A 201 15.60 -3.79 -3.58
N TYR A 202 14.70 -4.39 -2.80
CA TYR A 202 13.26 -4.11 -2.86
C TYR A 202 12.95 -2.99 -1.87
N GLY A 203 12.47 -1.86 -2.37
CA GLY A 203 12.05 -0.70 -1.60
C GLY A 203 10.58 -0.82 -1.19
N LEU A 204 10.33 -0.52 0.08
CA LEU A 204 9.00 -0.43 0.68
C LEU A 204 8.92 0.86 1.53
N PRO A 205 7.71 1.42 1.78
CA PRO A 205 7.51 2.65 2.54
C PRO A 205 7.87 2.56 4.03
#